data_AF-A0A6I4LZW0-F1
#
_entry.id   AF-A0A6I4LZW0-F1
#
_cell.length_a   1.000
_cell.length_b   1.000
_cell.length_c   1.000
_cell.angle_alpha   90.00
_cell.angle_beta   90.00
_cell.angle_gamma   90.00
#
_symmetry.space_group_name_H-M   'P 1'
#
loop_
_entity.id
_entity.type
_entity.pdbx_description
1 polymer ?
#
loop_
_entity_poly.entity_id
_entity_poly.type
_entity_poly.pdbx_seq_one_letter_code
_entity_poly.pdbx_strand_id
1 'polypeptide(L)'
;MKYLIALPLAALAFAASANAQTSKTVTIEKPKGTATKTVTREGGNVTVDAVATRASDGATATHHRERTKTEDGVSGSGSQTGFNGKTRSYEYDRVRTEDGFTTTGSAIDKQGRTYEYDAYGRKTETGRENSRTVLRDGEQVYNRTGNVNRADGQVTRDVSVTRAQDFHPRKALPIRPGKALKRGGN
;
A
#
# COMPACT_ATOMS: atom_id res chain seq x y z
N MET A 1 9.20 -1.04 -43.07
CA MET A 1 10.45 -1.80 -42.87
C MET A 1 11.12 -1.30 -41.61
N LYS A 2 11.53 -2.21 -40.70
CA LYS A 2 12.62 -2.06 -39.70
C LYS A 2 12.43 -0.91 -38.64
N TYR A 3 12.69 -1.05 -37.35
CA TYR A 3 13.74 -1.77 -36.65
C TYR A 3 13.25 -2.20 -35.25
N LEU A 4 13.42 -3.48 -34.94
CA LEU A 4 13.44 -4.01 -33.58
C LEU A 4 14.72 -3.52 -32.90
N ILE A 5 14.60 -2.76 -31.81
CA ILE A 5 15.71 -2.51 -30.89
C ILE A 5 15.39 -3.26 -29.60
N ALA A 6 15.87 -4.49 -29.53
CA ALA A 6 16.04 -5.22 -28.29
C ALA A 6 17.15 -4.54 -27.48
N LEU A 7 16.86 -4.13 -26.24
CA LEU A 7 17.85 -3.64 -25.30
C LEU A 7 18.29 -4.79 -24.39
N PRO A 8 19.59 -5.03 -24.22
CA PRO A 8 20.10 -6.20 -23.52
C PRO A 8 19.81 -6.11 -22.02
N LEU A 9 19.36 -7.24 -21.49
CA LEU A 9 19.33 -7.54 -20.06
C LEU A 9 20.77 -7.51 -19.53
N ALA A 10 21.15 -6.45 -18.82
CA ALA A 10 22.33 -6.52 -17.95
C ALA A 10 21.91 -7.25 -16.66
N ALA A 11 22.09 -8.56 -16.66
CA ALA A 11 22.02 -9.39 -15.47
C ALA A 11 23.25 -9.08 -14.60
N LEU A 12 23.07 -8.31 -13.53
CA LEU A 12 24.06 -8.24 -12.45
C LEU A 12 23.81 -9.41 -11.51
N ALA A 13 24.64 -10.44 -11.67
CA ALA A 13 24.80 -11.50 -10.70
C ALA A 13 25.35 -10.91 -9.38
N PHE A 14 24.69 -11.23 -8.27
CA PHE A 14 25.29 -11.09 -6.93
C PHE A 14 25.13 -12.42 -6.21
N ALA A 15 26.24 -13.15 -6.13
CA ALA A 15 26.45 -14.16 -5.10
C ALA A 15 27.08 -13.49 -3.87
N ALA A 16 26.80 -14.08 -2.70
CA ALA A 16 27.38 -13.87 -1.36
C ALA A 16 26.95 -12.61 -0.57
N SER A 17 26.11 -12.80 0.45
CA SER A 17 26.54 -13.12 1.83
C SER A 17 25.40 -12.79 2.81
N ALA A 18 25.15 -13.69 3.75
CA ALA A 18 24.07 -13.60 4.73
C ALA A 18 24.40 -12.56 5.82
N ASN A 19 24.24 -11.29 5.51
CA ASN A 19 23.95 -10.24 6.48
C ASN A 19 22.61 -9.64 6.06
N ALA A 20 21.57 -9.77 6.89
CA ALA A 20 20.27 -9.21 6.60
C ALA A 20 20.39 -7.68 6.54
N GLN A 21 20.50 -7.12 5.34
CA GLN A 21 20.64 -5.69 5.12
C GLN A 21 19.43 -4.95 5.71
N THR A 22 19.64 -4.28 6.86
CA THR A 22 18.64 -3.52 7.62
C THR A 22 18.09 -2.33 6.83
N SER A 23 18.86 -1.76 5.89
CA SER A 23 18.42 -0.63 5.08
C SER A 23 18.81 -0.76 3.61
N LYS A 24 17.85 -0.50 2.72
CA LYS A 24 18.04 -0.53 1.26
C LYS A 24 17.61 0.77 0.61
N THR A 25 18.54 1.42 -0.07
CA THR A 25 18.31 2.64 -0.86
C THR A 25 18.34 2.33 -2.36
N VAL A 26 17.40 2.88 -3.11
CA VAL A 26 17.34 2.81 -4.57
C VAL A 26 17.15 4.20 -5.13
N THR A 27 18.03 4.60 -6.03
CA THR A 27 17.94 5.86 -6.77
C THR A 27 17.65 5.55 -8.25
N ILE A 28 16.74 6.31 -8.84
CA ILE A 28 16.40 6.24 -10.26
C ILE A 28 16.53 7.64 -10.84
N GLU A 29 17.38 7.77 -11.85
CA GLU A 29 17.56 9.00 -12.60
C GLU A 29 17.00 8.83 -14.01
N LYS A 30 16.21 9.80 -14.46
CA LYS A 30 15.63 9.85 -15.80
C LYS A 30 15.62 11.29 -16.29
N PRO A 31 15.49 11.53 -17.61
CA PRO A 31 15.36 12.88 -18.15
C PRO A 31 14.21 13.70 -17.55
N LYS A 32 13.17 13.03 -17.03
CA LYS A 32 12.00 13.69 -16.41
C LYS A 32 12.19 14.02 -14.93
N GLY A 33 13.29 13.61 -14.32
CA GLY A 33 13.55 13.83 -12.90
C GLY A 33 14.28 12.67 -12.22
N THR A 34 14.53 12.85 -10.93
CA THR A 34 15.20 11.87 -10.07
C THR A 34 14.24 11.39 -8.98
N ALA A 35 14.41 10.16 -8.53
CA ALA A 35 13.66 9.63 -7.40
C ALA A 35 14.54 8.71 -6.56
N THR A 36 14.54 8.95 -5.25
CA THR A 36 15.24 8.14 -4.26
C THR A 36 14.22 7.51 -3.33
N LYS A 37 14.41 6.24 -3.01
CA LYS A 37 13.60 5.51 -2.04
C LYS A 37 14.50 4.72 -1.10
N THR A 38 14.29 4.91 0.20
CA THR A 38 14.95 4.17 1.26
C THR A 38 13.93 3.32 2.00
N VAL A 39 14.28 2.07 2.27
CA VAL A 39 13.48 1.15 3.09
C VAL A 39 14.35 0.63 4.20
N THR A 40 13.99 0.94 5.44
CA THR A 40 14.66 0.47 6.65
C THR A 40 13.77 -0.55 7.35
N ARG A 41 14.36 -1.62 7.88
CA ARG A 41 13.69 -2.73 8.56
C ARG A 41 14.51 -3.14 9.77
N GLU A 42 13.98 -2.92 10.97
CA GLU A 42 14.69 -3.18 12.21
C GLU A 42 13.71 -3.61 13.30
N GLY A 43 14.01 -4.66 14.07
CA GLY A 43 13.18 -5.05 15.22
C GLY A 43 11.70 -5.38 14.88
N GLY A 44 11.38 -5.69 13.63
CA GLY A 44 9.99 -5.85 13.15
C GLY A 44 9.33 -4.57 12.65
N ASN A 45 9.96 -3.42 12.88
CA ASN A 45 9.57 -2.11 12.37
C ASN A 45 9.98 -1.94 10.91
N VAL A 46 9.25 -1.11 10.17
CA VAL A 46 9.56 -0.78 8.78
C VAL A 46 9.29 0.69 8.51
N THR A 47 10.32 1.38 8.03
CA THR A 47 10.24 2.77 7.59
C THR A 47 10.52 2.84 6.09
N VAL A 48 9.74 3.65 5.38
CA VAL A 48 9.88 3.87 3.94
C VAL A 48 9.83 5.35 3.65
N ASP A 49 10.96 5.89 3.22
CA ASP A 49 11.11 7.26 2.77
C ASP A 49 11.31 7.29 1.26
N ALA A 50 10.65 8.21 0.59
CA ALA A 50 10.92 8.48 -0.81
C ALA A 50 10.77 9.97 -1.13
N VAL A 51 11.65 10.44 -2.01
CA VAL A 51 11.63 11.78 -2.56
C VAL A 51 11.77 11.65 -4.06
N ALA A 52 10.96 12.39 -4.80
CA ALA A 52 11.10 12.54 -6.25
C ALA A 52 11.15 14.02 -6.61
N THR A 53 12.07 14.38 -7.50
CA THR A 53 12.26 15.75 -8.01
C THR A 53 11.97 15.75 -9.50
N ARG A 54 11.09 16.64 -9.94
CA ARG A 54 10.73 16.77 -11.35
C ARG A 54 11.72 17.70 -12.06
N ALA A 55 12.24 17.28 -13.20
CA ALA A 55 13.25 18.05 -13.94
C ALA A 55 12.71 19.36 -14.53
N SER A 56 11.42 19.44 -14.84
CA SER A 56 10.84 20.60 -15.56
C SER A 56 10.72 21.86 -14.71
N ASP A 57 10.49 21.71 -13.40
CA ASP A 57 10.14 22.82 -12.50
C ASP A 57 10.85 22.71 -11.13
N GLY A 58 11.68 21.68 -10.95
CA GLY A 58 12.35 21.41 -9.66
C GLY A 58 11.41 21.00 -8.54
N ALA A 59 10.10 20.85 -8.79
CA ALA A 59 9.13 20.51 -7.76
C ALA A 59 9.44 19.15 -7.15
N THR A 60 9.20 19.01 -5.84
CA THR A 60 9.43 17.77 -5.10
C THR A 60 8.13 17.10 -4.69
N ALA A 61 8.14 15.77 -4.66
CA ALA A 61 7.07 14.95 -4.09
C ALA A 61 7.70 14.00 -3.07
N THR A 62 7.06 13.84 -1.92
CA THR A 62 7.56 13.03 -0.82
C THR A 62 6.58 11.93 -0.46
N HIS A 63 7.11 10.86 0.12
CA HIS A 63 6.34 9.79 0.71
C HIS A 63 7.08 9.29 1.94
N HIS A 64 6.40 9.29 3.08
CA HIS A 64 6.86 8.66 4.30
C HIS A 64 5.87 7.58 4.71
N ARG A 65 6.38 6.47 5.24
CA ARG A 65 5.55 5.43 5.86
C ARG A 65 6.33 4.81 7.00
N GLU A 66 5.65 4.62 8.11
CA GLU A 66 6.15 3.88 9.24
C GLU A 66 5.21 2.73 9.59
N ARG A 67 5.78 1.64 10.08
CA ARG A 67 5.06 0.52 10.64
C ARG A 67 5.83 0.01 11.83
N THR A 68 5.21 0.03 13.00
CA THR A 68 5.85 -0.37 14.26
C THR A 68 5.21 -1.65 14.76
N LYS A 69 6.03 -2.64 15.12
CA LYS A 69 5.55 -3.83 15.80
C LYS A 69 5.19 -3.43 17.24
N THR A 70 3.98 -3.74 17.67
CA THR A 70 3.56 -3.58 19.06
C THR A 70 3.53 -4.94 19.75
N GLU A 71 3.25 -4.96 21.05
CA GLU A 71 3.06 -6.21 21.82
C GLU A 71 1.98 -7.09 21.18
N ASP A 72 0.79 -6.51 21.01
CA ASP A 72 -0.40 -7.23 20.53
C ASP A 72 -0.63 -7.12 19.02
N GLY A 73 0.25 -6.46 18.27
CA GLY A 73 0.03 -6.31 16.83
C GLY A 73 0.97 -5.34 16.13
N VAL A 74 0.38 -4.38 15.43
CA VAL A 74 1.11 -3.43 14.59
C VAL A 74 0.38 -2.09 14.54
N SER A 75 1.11 -1.01 14.81
CA SER A 75 0.70 0.34 14.44
C SER A 75 1.37 0.77 13.14
N GLY A 76 0.80 1.74 12.45
CA GLY A 76 1.47 2.32 11.30
C GLY A 76 0.87 3.63 10.85
N SER A 77 1.71 4.42 10.20
CA SER A 77 1.36 5.73 9.70
C SER A 77 1.97 5.95 8.32
N GLY A 78 1.52 6.99 7.64
CA GLY A 78 2.23 7.47 6.47
C GLY A 78 1.68 8.79 5.96
N SER A 79 2.51 9.48 5.21
CA SER A 79 2.19 10.73 4.56
C SER A 79 2.69 10.74 3.13
N GLN A 80 1.99 11.46 2.25
CA GLN A 80 2.40 11.63 0.88
C GLN A 80 2.06 13.02 0.37
N THR A 81 3.09 13.78 0.03
CA THR A 81 2.98 15.10 -0.58
C THR A 81 3.21 14.99 -2.07
N GLY A 82 2.28 15.50 -2.88
CA GLY A 82 2.46 15.58 -4.33
C GLY A 82 3.31 16.77 -4.75
N PHE A 83 3.74 16.80 -6.00
CA PHE A 83 4.39 17.97 -6.62
C PHE A 83 3.58 19.27 -6.54
N ASN A 84 2.27 19.18 -6.30
CA ASN A 84 1.38 20.31 -6.10
C ASN A 84 1.29 20.76 -4.62
N GLY A 85 2.19 20.30 -3.76
CA GLY A 85 2.21 20.61 -2.33
C GLY A 85 1.11 19.96 -1.49
N LYS A 86 0.11 19.31 -2.11
CA LYS A 86 -1.01 18.70 -1.36
C LYS A 86 -0.59 17.38 -0.72
N THR A 87 -0.77 17.31 0.59
CA THR A 87 -0.44 16.17 1.45
C THR A 87 -1.69 15.35 1.77
N ARG A 88 -1.54 14.03 1.80
CA ARG A 88 -2.48 13.12 2.48
C ARG A 88 -1.74 12.35 3.55
N SER A 89 -2.42 11.94 4.61
CA SER A 89 -1.86 11.13 5.69
C SER A 89 -2.82 10.06 6.15
N TYR A 90 -2.30 9.08 6.86
CA TYR A 90 -3.10 8.09 7.58
C TYR A 90 -2.31 7.56 8.78
N GLU A 91 -3.06 7.03 9.72
CA GLU A 91 -2.57 6.27 10.87
C GLU A 91 -3.54 5.13 11.15
N TYR A 92 -3.03 4.08 11.79
CA TYR A 92 -3.85 2.95 12.20
C TYR A 92 -3.17 2.13 13.28
N ASP A 93 -4.02 1.45 14.04
CA ASP A 93 -3.64 0.44 15.00
C ASP A 93 -4.33 -0.87 14.64
N ARG A 94 -3.54 -1.94 14.53
CA ARG A 94 -4.01 -3.29 14.32
C ARG A 94 -3.67 -4.15 15.52
N VAL A 95 -4.70 -4.68 16.16
CA VAL A 95 -4.58 -5.61 17.28
C VAL A 95 -4.85 -7.02 16.78
N ARG A 96 -4.02 -7.97 17.19
CA ARG A 96 -4.25 -9.40 16.95
C ARG A 96 -5.33 -9.88 17.90
N THR A 97 -6.21 -10.71 17.37
CA THR A 97 -7.18 -11.47 18.17
C THR A 97 -6.85 -12.95 18.06
N GLU A 98 -7.51 -13.79 18.86
CA GLU A 98 -7.35 -15.24 18.84
C GLU A 98 -7.41 -15.81 17.40
N ASP A 99 -8.44 -15.42 16.65
CA ASP A 99 -8.69 -15.91 15.29
C ASP A 99 -8.28 -14.95 14.18
N GLY A 100 -7.68 -13.80 14.49
CA GLY A 100 -7.29 -12.85 13.45
C GLY A 100 -6.85 -11.48 13.94
N PHE A 101 -7.58 -10.44 13.52
CA PHE A 101 -7.24 -9.06 13.85
C PHE A 101 -8.44 -8.12 13.79
N THR A 102 -8.34 -7.03 14.53
CA THR A 102 -9.11 -5.80 14.34
C THR A 102 -8.17 -4.67 13.96
N THR A 103 -8.68 -3.63 13.30
CA THR A 103 -7.91 -2.44 12.93
C THR A 103 -8.83 -1.25 13.02
N THR A 104 -8.36 -0.21 13.69
CA THR A 104 -8.95 1.12 13.68
C THR A 104 -7.94 2.08 13.07
N GLY A 105 -8.39 3.18 12.48
CA GLY A 105 -7.47 4.19 11.97
C GLY A 105 -8.17 5.39 11.41
N SER A 106 -7.35 6.40 11.13
CA SER A 106 -7.80 7.68 10.58
C SER A 106 -6.99 8.03 9.34
N ALA A 107 -7.53 8.89 8.48
CA ALA A 107 -6.82 9.42 7.34
C ALA A 107 -7.28 10.82 6.98
N ILE A 108 -6.38 11.62 6.42
CA ILE A 108 -6.68 12.91 5.81
C ILE A 108 -6.29 12.83 4.34
N ASP A 109 -7.20 13.19 3.45
CA ASP A 109 -6.87 13.23 2.01
C ASP A 109 -6.25 14.55 1.56
N LYS A 110 -5.95 14.63 0.27
CA LYS A 110 -5.30 15.82 -0.33
C LYS A 110 -6.22 17.05 -0.39
N GLN A 111 -7.50 16.88 -0.11
CA GLN A 111 -8.50 17.93 -0.04
C GLN A 111 -8.77 18.34 1.42
N GLY A 112 -8.11 17.70 2.39
CA GLY A 112 -8.31 17.96 3.81
C GLY A 112 -9.51 17.22 4.42
N ARG A 113 -10.16 16.31 3.67
CA ARG A 113 -11.28 15.52 4.20
C ARG A 113 -10.73 14.46 5.14
N THR A 114 -11.39 14.31 6.28
CA THR A 114 -11.08 13.32 7.31
C THR A 114 -11.85 12.03 7.04
N TYR A 115 -11.22 10.92 7.37
CA TYR A 115 -11.80 9.60 7.28
C TYR A 115 -11.44 8.83 8.52
N GLU A 116 -12.37 8.01 8.96
CA GLU A 116 -12.16 6.97 9.96
C GLU A 116 -12.40 5.64 9.29
N TYR A 117 -11.68 4.61 9.73
CA TYR A 117 -11.96 3.28 9.22
C TYR A 117 -11.75 2.21 10.28
N ASP A 118 -12.65 1.24 10.21
CA ASP A 118 -12.58 0.02 10.99
C ASP A 118 -12.43 -1.14 10.02
N ALA A 119 -11.65 -2.13 10.41
CA ALA A 119 -11.53 -3.37 9.67
C ALA A 119 -11.32 -4.54 10.62
N TYR A 120 -11.75 -5.71 10.19
CA TYR A 120 -11.37 -6.95 10.85
C TYR A 120 -11.07 -8.02 9.83
N GLY A 121 -10.33 -9.03 10.28
CA GLY A 121 -10.24 -10.30 9.59
C GLY A 121 -10.20 -11.40 10.63
N ARG A 122 -10.96 -12.47 10.40
CA ARG A 122 -10.97 -13.64 11.27
C ARG A 122 -10.94 -14.91 10.45
N LYS A 123 -10.30 -15.93 10.99
CA LYS A 123 -10.50 -17.31 10.54
C LYS A 123 -11.90 -17.75 10.95
N THR A 124 -12.50 -18.57 10.10
CA THR A 124 -13.68 -19.34 10.44
C THR A 124 -13.29 -20.81 10.34
N GLU A 125 -14.12 -21.71 10.88
CA GLU A 125 -13.88 -23.16 10.85
C GLU A 125 -13.45 -23.66 9.46
N THR A 126 -14.15 -23.21 8.43
CA THR A 126 -13.99 -23.65 7.04
C THR A 126 -13.30 -22.61 6.15
N GLY A 127 -12.81 -21.50 6.72
CA GLY A 127 -12.51 -20.34 5.89
C GLY A 127 -11.99 -19.10 6.57
N ARG A 128 -12.41 -17.95 6.04
CA ARG A 128 -12.09 -16.63 6.59
C ARG A 128 -13.10 -15.59 6.19
N GLU A 129 -13.27 -14.62 7.06
CA GLU A 129 -14.08 -13.44 6.85
C GLU A 129 -13.23 -12.19 7.00
N ASN A 130 -13.50 -11.16 6.21
CA ASN A 130 -12.93 -9.84 6.42
C ASN A 130 -13.94 -8.73 6.17
N SER A 131 -13.84 -7.65 6.94
CA SER A 131 -14.64 -6.46 6.72
C SER A 131 -13.78 -5.20 6.71
N ARG A 132 -14.32 -4.16 6.08
CA ARG A 132 -13.83 -2.79 6.19
C ARG A 132 -14.98 -1.81 6.06
N THR A 133 -15.11 -0.95 7.05
CA THR A 133 -16.00 0.20 7.05
C THR A 133 -15.15 1.47 6.99
N VAL A 134 -15.59 2.47 6.22
CA VAL A 134 -14.97 3.79 6.19
C VAL A 134 -16.06 4.83 6.40
N LEU A 135 -15.80 5.71 7.35
CA LEU A 135 -16.61 6.87 7.64
C LEU A 135 -15.92 8.12 7.08
N ARG A 136 -16.73 9.10 6.67
CA ARG A 136 -16.29 10.46 6.35
C ARG A 136 -17.25 11.37 7.10
N ASP A 137 -16.72 12.20 7.99
CA ASP A 137 -17.53 13.11 8.82
C ASP A 137 -18.66 12.37 9.59
N GLY A 138 -18.37 11.15 10.07
CA GLY A 138 -19.33 10.31 10.80
C GLY A 138 -20.31 9.51 9.91
N GLU A 139 -20.33 9.74 8.59
CA GLU A 139 -21.20 9.03 7.66
C GLU A 139 -20.47 7.87 6.97
N GLN A 140 -21.10 6.70 6.88
CA GLN A 140 -20.52 5.56 6.18
C GLN A 140 -20.47 5.81 4.66
N VAL A 141 -19.27 6.02 4.13
CA VAL A 141 -19.04 6.19 2.67
C VAL A 141 -18.59 4.90 1.99
N TYR A 142 -18.20 3.89 2.76
CA TYR A 142 -17.79 2.58 2.24
C TYR A 142 -17.98 1.49 3.27
N ASN A 143 -18.48 0.36 2.81
CA ASN A 143 -18.44 -0.89 3.53
C ASN A 143 -18.10 -2.02 2.55
N ARG A 144 -17.23 -2.93 2.97
CA ARG A 144 -16.94 -4.15 2.23
C ARG A 144 -16.80 -5.32 3.19
N THR A 145 -17.62 -6.32 2.98
CA THR A 145 -17.50 -7.63 3.62
C THR A 145 -17.07 -8.66 2.58
N GLY A 146 -16.09 -9.49 2.93
CA GLY A 146 -15.66 -10.62 2.12
C GLY A 146 -15.67 -11.90 2.94
N ASN A 147 -16.22 -12.96 2.38
CA ASN A 147 -16.22 -14.29 2.96
C ASN A 147 -15.53 -15.26 2.00
N VAL A 148 -14.72 -16.17 2.53
CA VAL A 148 -14.16 -17.29 1.80
C VAL A 148 -14.50 -18.54 2.57
N ASN A 149 -15.26 -19.43 1.95
CA ASN A 149 -15.65 -20.71 2.52
C ASN A 149 -15.03 -21.86 1.73
N ARG A 150 -14.66 -22.96 2.40
CA ARG A 150 -14.18 -24.20 1.79
C ARG A 150 -15.02 -25.36 2.28
N ALA A 151 -15.71 -26.03 1.36
CA ALA A 151 -16.52 -27.20 1.63
C ALA A 151 -16.51 -28.10 0.39
N ASP A 152 -16.55 -29.42 0.59
CA ASP A 152 -16.70 -30.41 -0.49
C ASP A 152 -15.69 -30.27 -1.64
N GLY A 153 -14.44 -29.94 -1.31
CA GLY A 153 -13.37 -29.71 -2.29
C GLY A 153 -13.51 -28.41 -3.10
N GLN A 154 -14.51 -27.58 -2.81
CA GLN A 154 -14.78 -26.31 -3.48
C GLN A 154 -14.40 -25.11 -2.62
N VAL A 155 -14.20 -23.95 -3.27
CA VAL A 155 -13.91 -22.67 -2.61
C VAL A 155 -14.88 -21.59 -3.09
N THR A 156 -15.80 -21.20 -2.21
CA THR A 156 -16.74 -20.11 -2.46
C THR A 156 -16.16 -18.79 -1.96
N ARG A 157 -16.37 -17.71 -2.73
CA ARG A 157 -15.88 -16.37 -2.39
C ARG A 157 -16.99 -15.36 -2.61
N ASP A 158 -17.50 -14.81 -1.51
CA ASP A 158 -18.55 -13.79 -1.53
C ASP A 158 -17.96 -12.45 -1.16
N VAL A 159 -18.35 -11.41 -1.89
CA VAL A 159 -17.92 -10.05 -1.62
C VAL A 159 -19.12 -9.13 -1.76
N SER A 160 -19.52 -8.52 -0.65
CA SER A 160 -20.50 -7.45 -0.62
C SER A 160 -19.78 -6.10 -0.47
N VAL A 161 -20.20 -5.12 -1.27
CA VAL A 161 -19.64 -3.76 -1.24
C VAL A 161 -20.77 -2.75 -1.31
N THR A 162 -20.81 -1.85 -0.34
CA THR A 162 -21.59 -0.60 -0.39
C THR A 162 -20.61 0.57 -0.48
N ARG A 163 -20.89 1.55 -1.33
CA ARG A 163 -20.05 2.75 -1.45
C ARG A 163 -20.88 3.95 -1.86
N ALA A 164 -20.57 5.11 -1.30
CA ALA A 164 -21.08 6.38 -1.80
C ALA A 164 -20.61 6.61 -3.24
N GLN A 165 -21.43 7.29 -4.05
CA GLN A 165 -21.17 7.51 -5.48
C GLN A 165 -19.85 8.26 -5.72
N ASP A 166 -19.46 9.15 -4.80
CA ASP A 166 -18.24 9.95 -4.89
C ASP A 166 -17.02 9.28 -4.24
N PHE A 167 -17.20 8.14 -3.55
CA PHE A 167 -16.13 7.49 -2.80
C PHE A 167 -15.52 6.32 -3.57
N HIS A 168 -14.24 6.46 -3.91
CA HIS A 168 -13.51 5.49 -4.71
C HIS A 168 -12.22 5.09 -3.98
N PRO A 169 -12.25 3.99 -3.19
CA PRO A 169 -11.06 3.55 -2.49
C PRO A 169 -9.98 3.16 -3.51
N ARG A 170 -8.78 3.72 -3.35
CA ARG A 170 -7.67 3.35 -4.23
C ARG A 170 -7.35 1.87 -4.01
N LYS A 171 -7.44 1.07 -5.08
CA LYS A 171 -6.95 -0.31 -5.05
C LYS A 171 -5.47 -0.27 -4.65
N ALA A 172 -5.11 -0.99 -3.59
CA ALA A 172 -3.72 -1.29 -3.33
C ALA A 172 -3.22 -2.11 -4.54
N LEU A 173 -2.52 -1.47 -5.46
CA LEU A 173 -1.88 -2.19 -6.54
C LEU A 173 -0.88 -3.14 -5.88
N PRO A 174 -0.92 -4.45 -6.19
CA PRO A 174 0.10 -5.33 -5.68
C PRO A 174 1.44 -4.79 -6.20
N ILE A 175 2.36 -4.50 -5.28
CA ILE A 175 3.75 -4.20 -5.65
C ILE A 175 4.32 -5.53 -6.15
N ARG A 176 4.01 -5.89 -7.41
CA ARG A 176 4.63 -6.99 -8.11
C ARG A 176 5.96 -6.46 -8.66
N PRO A 177 7.12 -6.91 -8.19
CA PRO A 177 8.34 -6.70 -8.94
C PRO A 177 8.17 -7.42 -10.30
N GLY A 178 8.26 -6.68 -11.41
CA GLY A 178 8.44 -7.29 -12.73
C GLY A 178 7.28 -7.30 -13.73
N LYS A 179 6.17 -6.57 -13.55
CA LYS A 179 5.21 -6.37 -14.66
C LYS A 179 4.84 -4.90 -14.82
N ALA A 180 5.38 -4.28 -15.87
CA ALA A 180 4.93 -2.99 -16.35
C ALA A 180 3.41 -3.02 -16.56
N LEU A 181 2.71 -2.05 -16.00
CA LEU A 181 1.33 -1.77 -16.34
C LEU A 181 1.29 -1.50 -17.84
N LYS A 182 0.69 -2.40 -18.63
CA LYS A 182 0.16 -2.01 -19.94
C LYS A 182 -0.84 -0.90 -19.66
N ARG A 183 -0.48 0.35 -20.00
CA ARG A 183 -1.48 1.41 -20.18
C ARG A 183 -2.42 0.88 -21.26
N GLY A 184 -3.68 0.62 -20.88
CA GLY A 184 -4.75 0.49 -21.86
C GLY A 184 -4.74 1.76 -22.69
N GLY A 185 -4.42 1.60 -23.98
CA GLY A 185 -4.65 2.60 -25.00
C GLY A 185 -6.00 2.33 -25.64
N ASN A 186 -6.64 3.45 -26.01
CA ASN A 186 -7.98 3.65 -26.56
C ASN A 186 -9.12 3.46 -25.56
#